data_AF-A0A9E5NAW3-F1
#
_entry.id   AF-A0A9E5NAW3-F1
#
_cell.length_a   1.000
_cell.length_b   1.000
_cell.length_c   1.000
_cell.angle_alpha   90.00
_cell.angle_beta   90.00
_cell.angle_gamma   90.00
#
_symmetry.space_group_name_H-M   'P 1'
#
loop_
_entity.id
_entity.type
_entity.pdbx_description
1 polymer ?
#
loop_
_entity_poly.entity_id
_entity_poly.type
_entity_poly.pdbx_seq_one_letter_code
_entity_poly.pdbx_strand_id
1 'polypeptide(L)'
;SPERLVSEEDGEVITRPIAGSRRRGSSAEEDEHIIADLLSDEKERAEHIMLVDLGRNDIGRVCEHGSVSVDELMGIEKYSHVIHIVSNVRGRLRPDCDQ
;
A
#
# COMPACT_ATOMS: atom_id res chain seq x y z
N SER A 1 -11.82 -1.77 -8.78
CA SER A 1 -10.41 -2.15 -8.67
C SER A 1 -10.01 -1.98 -7.22
N PRO A 2 -9.42 -2.98 -6.54
CA PRO A 2 -8.94 -2.83 -5.15
C PRO A 2 -7.74 -1.88 -5.05
N GLU A 3 -6.99 -1.68 -6.14
CA GLU A 3 -5.97 -0.64 -6.21
C GLU A 3 -6.63 0.74 -6.36
N ARG A 4 -6.51 1.57 -5.32
CA ARG A 4 -6.67 3.02 -5.46
C ARG A 4 -5.39 3.56 -6.08
N LEU A 5 -5.47 4.01 -7.33
CA LEU A 5 -4.32 4.60 -8.04
C LEU A 5 -3.75 5.78 -7.25
N VAL A 6 -4.57 6.78 -6.98
CA VAL A 6 -4.30 7.91 -6.07
C VAL A 6 -5.67 8.48 -5.63
N SER A 7 -5.80 8.93 -4.39
CA SER A 7 -6.94 9.74 -3.93
C SER A 7 -6.44 11.02 -3.27
N GLU A 8 -7.24 12.08 -3.35
CA GLU A 8 -7.05 13.34 -2.64
C GLU A 8 -8.28 13.57 -1.76
N GLU A 9 -8.06 13.90 -0.50
CA GLU A 9 -9.11 14.28 0.45
C GLU A 9 -8.54 15.31 1.44
N ASP A 10 -9.19 16.47 1.55
CA ASP A 10 -8.79 17.56 2.45
C ASP A 10 -7.31 18.00 2.31
N GLY A 11 -6.78 17.99 1.10
CA GLY A 11 -5.38 18.34 0.81
C GLY A 11 -4.37 17.23 1.16
N GLU A 12 -4.83 16.03 1.50
CA GLU A 12 -4.00 14.85 1.68
C GLU A 12 -4.07 13.96 0.42
N VAL A 13 -2.92 13.78 -0.23
CA VAL A 13 -2.76 12.86 -1.37
C VAL A 13 -2.33 11.51 -0.83
N ILE A 14 -3.08 10.48 -1.16
CA ILE A 14 -2.89 9.12 -0.66
C ILE A 14 -2.78 8.15 -1.84
N THR A 15 -1.84 7.23 -1.77
CA THR A 15 -1.80 6.03 -2.60
C THR A 15 -1.62 4.79 -1.73
N ARG A 16 -2.24 3.68 -2.14
CA ARG A 16 -2.24 2.43 -1.40
C ARG A 16 -1.61 1.31 -2.23
N PRO A 17 -0.27 1.16 -2.22
CA PRO A 17 0.40 0.05 -2.88
C PRO A 17 -0.12 -1.30 -2.41
N ILE A 18 -0.37 -2.20 -3.35
CA ILE A 18 -0.84 -3.57 -3.11
C ILE A 18 0.08 -4.54 -3.86
N ALA A 19 0.63 -5.53 -3.16
CA ALA A 19 1.36 -6.65 -3.77
C ALA A 19 1.15 -7.92 -2.94
N GLY A 20 1.77 -9.02 -3.36
CA GLY A 20 1.73 -10.27 -2.60
C GLY A 20 0.33 -10.82 -2.48
N SER A 21 -0.13 -11.56 -3.51
CA SER A 21 -1.47 -12.13 -3.51
C SER A 21 -1.45 -13.59 -3.09
N ARG A 22 -2.27 -13.97 -2.11
CA ARG A 22 -2.56 -15.37 -1.78
C ARG A 22 -4.06 -15.60 -1.68
N ARG A 23 -4.53 -16.80 -2.04
CA ARG A 23 -5.94 -17.17 -1.86
C ARG A 23 -6.25 -17.27 -0.36
N ARG A 24 -7.45 -16.90 0.05
CA ARG A 24 -7.93 -17.12 1.43
C ARG A 24 -7.99 -18.61 1.76
N GLY A 25 -7.72 -18.94 3.01
CA GLY A 25 -7.95 -20.26 3.56
C GLY A 25 -9.44 -20.53 3.76
N SER A 26 -9.77 -21.79 4.03
CA SER A 26 -11.11 -22.24 4.39
C SER A 26 -11.47 -21.93 5.85
N SER A 27 -10.51 -21.45 6.63
CA SER A 27 -10.66 -21.10 8.04
C SER A 27 -9.74 -19.92 8.43
N ALA A 28 -9.98 -19.36 9.62
CA ALA A 28 -9.13 -18.29 10.16
C ALA A 28 -7.70 -18.77 10.46
N GLU A 29 -7.54 -20.00 10.94
CA GLU A 29 -6.22 -20.61 11.21
C GLU A 29 -5.43 -20.81 9.92
N GLU A 30 -6.08 -21.26 8.84
CA GLU A 30 -5.44 -21.40 7.54
C GLU A 30 -5.04 -20.03 6.95
N ASP A 31 -5.88 -18.99 7.12
CA ASP A 31 -5.50 -17.63 6.76
C ASP A 31 -4.23 -17.16 7.51
N GLU A 32 -4.09 -17.46 8.80
CA GLU A 32 -2.92 -17.07 9.60
C GLU A 32 -1.65 -17.72 9.07
N HIS A 33 -1.70 -18.99 8.70
CA HIS A 33 -0.58 -19.68 8.05
C HIS A 33 -0.23 -19.07 6.69
N ILE A 34 -1.23 -18.76 5.87
CA ILE A 34 -1.04 -18.12 4.57
C ILE A 34 -0.42 -16.72 4.71
N ILE A 35 -0.86 -15.96 5.72
CA ILE A 35 -0.31 -14.64 6.05
C ILE A 35 1.14 -14.76 6.48
N ALA A 36 1.45 -15.69 7.37
CA ALA A 36 2.82 -15.90 7.85
C ALA A 36 3.77 -16.29 6.71
N ASP A 37 3.33 -17.17 5.81
CA ASP A 37 4.07 -17.55 4.61
C ASP A 37 4.33 -16.34 3.71
N LEU A 38 3.26 -15.59 3.38
CA LEU A 38 3.33 -14.39 2.54
C LEU A 38 4.28 -13.31 3.12
N LEU A 39 4.23 -13.07 4.43
CA LEU A 39 5.12 -12.12 5.10
C LEU A 39 6.55 -12.65 5.28
N SER A 40 6.79 -13.95 5.10
CA SER A 40 8.14 -14.52 5.13
C SER A 40 8.80 -14.57 3.75
N ASP A 41 8.03 -14.43 2.68
CA ASP A 41 8.52 -14.45 1.30
C ASP A 41 9.33 -13.17 0.99
N GLU A 42 10.65 -13.32 0.90
CA GLU A 42 11.58 -12.22 0.62
C GLU A 42 11.32 -11.56 -0.74
N LYS A 43 10.87 -12.33 -1.74
CA LYS A 43 10.59 -11.81 -3.07
C LYS A 43 9.35 -10.90 -3.03
N GLU A 44 8.27 -11.37 -2.42
CA GLU A 44 7.02 -10.60 -2.31
C GLU A 44 7.25 -9.31 -1.52
N ARG A 45 8.05 -9.38 -0.44
CA ARG A 45 8.44 -8.19 0.33
C ARG A 45 9.27 -7.20 -0.48
N ALA A 46 10.24 -7.68 -1.25
CA ALA A 46 11.07 -6.82 -2.09
C ALA A 46 10.25 -6.13 -3.19
N GLU A 47 9.36 -6.87 -3.85
CA GLU A 47 8.43 -6.32 -4.85
C GLU A 47 7.51 -5.27 -4.22
N HIS A 48 7.01 -5.52 -3.01
CA HIS A 48 6.16 -4.57 -2.30
C HIS A 48 6.91 -3.28 -1.92
N ILE A 49 8.15 -3.37 -1.42
CA ILE A 49 8.98 -2.18 -1.13
C ILE A 49 9.19 -1.34 -2.39
N MET A 50 9.47 -1.99 -3.53
CA MET A 50 9.62 -1.28 -4.79
C MET A 50 8.37 -0.48 -5.16
N LEU A 51 7.17 -1.04 -4.95
CA LEU A 51 5.91 -0.31 -5.19
C LEU A 51 5.69 0.83 -4.21
N VAL A 52 6.08 0.66 -2.94
CA VAL A 52 6.02 1.73 -1.94
C VAL A 52 6.93 2.89 -2.35
N ASP A 53 8.15 2.61 -2.76
CA ASP A 53 9.10 3.64 -3.21
C ASP A 53 8.63 4.33 -4.50
N LEU A 54 8.02 3.59 -5.42
CA LEU A 54 7.37 4.17 -6.60
C LEU A 54 6.23 5.11 -6.20
N GLY A 55 5.32 4.67 -5.33
CA GLY A 55 4.23 5.49 -4.82
C GLY A 55 4.72 6.77 -4.12
N ARG A 56 5.78 6.67 -3.31
CA ARG A 56 6.44 7.84 -2.69
C ARG A 56 7.01 8.79 -3.73
N ASN A 57 7.66 8.27 -4.78
CA ASN A 57 8.19 9.10 -5.86
C ASN A 57 7.07 9.83 -6.60
N ASP A 58 5.99 9.13 -6.92
CA ASP A 58 4.90 9.65 -7.73
C ASP A 58 4.14 10.76 -7.00
N ILE A 59 3.66 10.51 -5.77
CA ILE A 59 2.94 11.55 -5.02
C ILE A 59 3.87 12.68 -4.58
N GLY A 60 5.17 12.41 -4.38
CA GLY A 60 6.18 13.42 -4.04
C GLY A 60 6.34 14.51 -5.10
N ARG A 61 5.90 14.27 -6.35
CA ARG A 61 5.89 15.29 -7.41
C ARG A 61 4.86 16.39 -7.19
N VAL A 62 3.80 16.12 -6.44
CA VAL A 62 2.69 17.07 -6.18
C VAL A 62 2.55 17.43 -4.70
N CYS A 63 3.19 16.68 -3.81
CA CYS A 63 3.17 16.97 -2.37
C CYS A 63 4.25 17.99 -1.95
N GLU A 64 4.04 18.62 -0.79
CA GLU A 64 5.00 19.48 -0.14
C GLU A 64 6.26 18.72 0.25
N HIS A 65 7.41 19.39 0.14
CA HIS A 65 8.70 18.82 0.51
C HIS A 65 8.69 18.32 1.96
N GLY A 66 9.07 17.07 2.16
CA GLY A 66 9.12 16.44 3.49
C GLY A 66 7.77 15.99 4.05
N SER A 67 6.65 16.23 3.36
CA SER A 67 5.33 15.78 3.82
C SER A 67 5.02 14.31 3.50
N VAL A 68 5.71 13.75 2.49
CA VAL A 68 5.49 12.36 2.06
C VAL A 68 5.99 11.37 3.12
N SER A 69 5.08 10.53 3.61
CA SER A 69 5.34 9.52 4.63
C SER A 69 4.63 8.21 4.32
N VAL A 70 5.15 7.13 4.91
CA VAL A 70 4.50 5.80 4.91
C VAL A 70 4.04 5.56 6.35
N ASP A 71 2.74 5.58 6.59
CA ASP A 71 2.15 5.40 7.92
C ASP A 71 1.62 3.97 8.16
N GLU A 72 1.50 3.17 7.10
CA GLU A 72 1.30 1.72 7.15
C GLU A 72 2.28 1.05 6.19
N LEU A 73 3.13 0.15 6.67
CA LEU A 73 4.11 -0.56 5.86
C LEU A 73 3.92 -2.07 5.99
N MET A 74 3.70 -2.75 4.87
CA MET A 74 3.52 -4.22 4.81
C MET A 74 2.38 -4.74 5.71
N GLY A 75 1.29 -3.98 5.81
CA GLY A 75 0.05 -4.43 6.43
C GLY A 75 -0.61 -5.56 5.65
N ILE A 76 -1.60 -6.20 6.25
CA ILE A 76 -2.35 -7.30 5.64
C ILE A 76 -3.80 -6.91 5.45
N GLU A 77 -4.30 -7.06 4.22
CA GLU A 77 -5.69 -6.80 3.90
C GLU A 77 -6.37 -8.06 3.35
N LYS A 78 -7.46 -8.48 4.01
CA LYS A 78 -8.25 -9.66 3.63
C LYS A 78 -9.45 -9.23 2.79
N TYR A 79 -9.45 -9.63 1.54
CA TYR A 79 -10.61 -9.53 0.64
C TYR A 79 -11.41 -10.83 0.67
N SER A 80 -12.56 -10.85 -0.03
CA SER A 80 -13.48 -11.99 -0.02
C SER A 80 -12.83 -13.32 -0.43
N HIS A 81 -11.80 -13.28 -1.28
CA HIS A 81 -11.15 -14.49 -1.82
C HIS A 81 -9.63 -14.48 -1.74
N VAL A 82 -9.03 -13.33 -1.44
CA VAL A 82 -7.57 -13.14 -1.45
C VAL A 82 -7.09 -12.34 -0.25
N ILE A 83 -5.81 -12.48 0.05
CA ILE A 83 -5.06 -11.71 1.04
C ILE A 83 -3.96 -10.97 0.29
N HIS A 84 -3.73 -9.70 0.64
CA HIS A 84 -2.67 -8.88 0.09
C HIS A 84 -1.75 -8.28 1.15
N ILE A 85 -0.50 -8.06 0.77
CA ILE A 85 0.37 -7.09 1.44
C ILE A 85 -0.03 -5.70 0.95
N VAL A 86 -0.29 -4.79 1.88
CA VAL A 86 -0.69 -3.41 1.60
C VAL A 86 0.21 -2.44 2.35
N SER A 87 0.39 -1.25 1.78
CA SER A 87 0.99 -0.12 2.48
C SER A 87 0.16 1.13 2.23
N ASN A 88 0.30 2.13 3.08
CA ASN A 88 -0.30 3.43 2.89
C ASN A 88 0.80 4.48 2.77
N VAL A 89 0.77 5.24 1.67
CA VAL A 89 1.70 6.33 1.40
C VAL A 89 0.89 7.59 1.24
N ARG A 90 1.25 8.64 1.98
CA ARG A 90 0.51 9.90 2.00
C ARG A 90 1.41 11.11 2.00
N GLY A 91 0.92 12.24 1.52
CA GLY A 91 1.59 13.53 1.60
C GLY A 91 0.60 14.68 1.53
N ARG A 92 1.05 15.88 1.93
CA ARG A 92 0.24 17.10 1.84
C ARG A 92 0.38 17.68 0.46
N LEU A 93 -0.72 17.86 -0.26
CA LEU A 93 -0.75 18.46 -1.59
C LEU A 93 -0.16 19.87 -1.53
N ARG A 94 0.69 20.23 -2.49
CA ARG A 94 1.22 21.59 -2.52
C ARG A 94 0.12 22.59 -2.86
N PRO A 95 0.14 23.80 -2.25
CA PRO A 95 -0.83 24.85 -2.55
C PRO A 95 -0.88 25.29 -4.02
N ASP A 96 0.17 25.00 -4.80
CA ASP A 96 0.28 25.34 -6.23
C ASP A 96 -0.21 24.23 -7.17
N CYS A 97 -0.64 23.08 -6.64
CA CYS A 97 -1.05 21.91 -7.41
C CYS A 97 -2.57 21.74 -7.55
N ASP A 98 -3.36 22.68 -7.02
CA ASP A 98 -4.84 22.66 -7.01
C ASP A 98 -5.49 23.76 -7.85
N GLN A 99 -4.86 24.14 -8.97
CA GLN A 99 -5.44 25.08 -9.94
C GLN A 99 -5.87 24.42 -11.24
#